data_AF-A0A928VZQ2-F1
#
_entry.id   AF-A0A928VZQ2-F1
#
_cell.length_a   1.000
_cell.length_b   1.000
_cell.length_c   1.000
_cell.angle_alpha   90.00
_cell.angle_beta   90.00
_cell.angle_gamma   90.00
#
_symmetry.space_group_name_H-M   'P 1'
#
loop_
_entity.id
_entity.type
_entity.pdbx_description
1 polymer ?
#
loop_
_entity_poly.entity_id
_entity_poly.type
_entity_poly.pdbx_seq_one_letter_code
_entity_poly.pdbx_strand_id
1 'polypeptide(L)'
;PVSSTAIADIGVDLSEIIGTSQKSWLPKAIANLGLESDMTPQAVGERVPGSQQVSNLGDSDEFVVSEVAVEEIPGIEKYKFTFQKDVESGGHGLTSVTLVFDPVLKARLSYEELAQILALKYGELEPEKLERQEAFWFGPDFATANLIDRGTDLDGYELEVMMPD
;
A
#
# COMPACT_ATOMS: atom_id res chain seq x y z
N PRO A 1 18.49 -10.66 12.95
CA PRO A 1 17.87 -9.37 13.33
C PRO A 1 18.37 -8.25 12.41
N VAL A 2 17.48 -7.68 11.60
CA VAL A 2 17.80 -6.45 10.86
C VAL A 2 18.03 -5.36 11.91
N SER A 3 19.27 -4.91 12.04
CA SER A 3 19.67 -3.90 13.02
C SER A 3 19.00 -2.58 12.67
N SER A 4 18.54 -1.82 13.67
CA SER A 4 17.96 -0.47 13.51
C SER A 4 18.86 0.52 12.76
N THR A 5 20.13 0.15 12.58
CA THR A 5 21.15 0.88 11.83
C THR A 5 20.93 0.87 10.30
N ALA A 6 20.26 -0.14 9.74
CA ALA A 6 20.01 -0.24 8.29
C ALA A 6 18.97 0.80 7.80
N ILE A 7 18.08 1.27 8.69
CA ILE A 7 17.02 2.23 8.36
C ILE A 7 17.56 3.68 8.30
N ALA A 8 18.70 3.96 8.92
CA ALA A 8 19.23 5.33 9.03
C ALA A 8 19.98 5.84 7.78
N ASP A 9 20.50 4.96 6.92
CA ASP A 9 21.34 5.35 5.76
C ASP A 9 20.52 5.67 4.49
N ILE A 10 19.20 5.51 4.54
CA ILE A 10 18.29 5.68 3.41
C ILE A 10 17.64 7.08 3.40
N GLY A 11 17.71 7.82 4.51
CA GLY A 11 16.99 9.10 4.68
C GLY A 11 15.46 8.97 4.73
N VAL A 12 14.94 7.74 4.78
CA VAL A 12 13.51 7.39 4.82
C VAL A 12 13.27 6.57 6.08
N ASP A 13 12.40 7.04 6.95
CA ASP A 13 11.96 6.27 8.11
C ASP A 13 10.75 5.41 7.73
N LEU A 14 11.02 4.16 7.31
CA LEU A 14 9.99 3.20 6.93
C LEU A 14 9.03 2.88 8.09
N SER A 15 9.43 3.11 9.34
CA SER A 15 8.54 2.94 10.49
C SER A 15 7.48 4.04 10.59
N GLU A 16 7.74 5.23 10.03
CA GLU A 16 6.77 6.31 9.90
C GLU A 16 5.79 6.08 8.73
N ILE A 17 6.22 5.37 7.68
CA ILE A 17 5.37 4.99 6.55
C ILE A 17 4.49 3.79 6.89
N ILE A 18 5.10 2.69 7.30
CA ILE A 18 4.44 1.40 7.50
C ILE A 18 3.80 1.36 8.89
N GLY A 19 4.53 1.81 9.91
CA GLY A 19 4.19 1.59 11.32
C GLY A 19 4.70 0.25 11.82
N THR A 20 4.95 0.14 13.13
CA THR A 20 5.44 -1.08 13.79
C THR A 20 4.39 -1.72 14.70
N SER A 21 3.21 -1.10 14.82
CA SER A 21 2.12 -1.59 15.65
C SER A 21 1.11 -2.35 14.81
N GLN A 22 0.69 -3.51 15.32
CA GLN A 22 -0.40 -4.31 14.74
C GLN A 22 -1.81 -3.79 15.11
N LYS A 23 -1.91 -2.65 15.83
CA LYS A 23 -3.20 -2.11 16.32
C LYS A 23 -4.13 -1.62 15.19
N SER A 24 -3.57 -1.27 14.05
CA SER A 24 -4.32 -0.88 12.85
C SER A 24 -3.80 -1.69 11.68
N TRP A 25 -4.72 -2.16 10.84
CA TRP A 25 -4.41 -2.87 9.62
C TRP A 25 -3.68 -1.96 8.63
N LEU A 26 -4.19 -0.74 8.42
CA LEU A 26 -3.64 0.18 7.45
C LEU A 26 -2.22 0.65 7.82
N PRO A 27 -1.33 0.90 6.82
CA PRO A 27 -0.04 1.56 7.01
C PRO A 27 -0.17 2.89 7.74
N LYS A 28 0.81 3.22 8.58
CA LYS A 28 0.80 4.45 9.39
C LYS A 28 0.63 5.73 8.55
N ALA A 29 1.20 5.77 7.35
CA ALA A 29 1.05 6.89 6.41
C ALA A 29 -0.41 7.20 6.05
N ILE A 30 -1.28 6.19 6.02
CA ILE A 30 -2.68 6.35 5.63
C ILE A 30 -3.68 6.06 6.75
N ALA A 31 -3.23 5.49 7.88
CA ALA A 31 -4.11 5.10 8.99
C ALA A 31 -4.89 6.27 9.60
N ASN A 32 -4.36 7.49 9.56
CA ASN A 32 -5.02 8.68 10.10
C ASN A 32 -5.92 9.41 9.09
N LEU A 33 -5.98 8.96 7.84
CA LEU A 33 -6.84 9.57 6.81
C LEU A 33 -8.32 9.21 7.02
N GLY A 34 -8.60 8.21 7.88
CA GLY A 34 -9.95 7.72 8.16
C GLY A 34 -10.60 7.15 6.91
N LEU A 35 -9.83 6.36 6.15
CA LEU A 35 -10.29 5.62 5.00
C LEU A 35 -11.00 4.34 5.47
N GLU A 36 -12.13 4.05 4.86
CA GLU A 36 -12.99 2.90 5.15
C GLU A 36 -13.34 2.19 3.82
N SER A 37 -13.71 0.91 3.90
CA SER A 37 -14.29 0.18 2.79
C SER A 37 -15.49 0.94 2.22
N ASP A 38 -15.78 0.74 0.93
CA ASP A 38 -16.91 1.33 0.22
C ASP A 38 -16.96 2.86 0.13
N MET A 39 -15.94 3.57 0.62
CA MET A 39 -15.83 5.01 0.39
C MET A 39 -15.78 5.30 -1.12
N THR A 40 -16.63 6.22 -1.57
CA THR A 40 -16.65 6.64 -2.98
C THR A 40 -15.39 7.44 -3.32
N PRO A 41 -15.02 7.55 -4.61
CA PRO A 41 -13.91 8.42 -5.03
C PRO A 41 -14.02 9.86 -4.50
N GLN A 42 -15.24 10.40 -4.43
CA GLN A 42 -15.50 11.72 -3.87
C GLN A 42 -15.22 11.77 -2.37
N ALA A 43 -15.67 10.78 -1.61
CA ALA A 43 -15.42 10.73 -0.17
C ALA A 43 -13.93 10.56 0.16
N VAL A 44 -13.20 9.75 -0.63
CA VAL A 44 -11.74 9.67 -0.50
C VAL A 44 -11.10 11.02 -0.86
N GLY A 45 -11.62 11.73 -1.87
CA GLY A 45 -11.11 13.04 -2.31
C GLY A 45 -11.22 14.15 -1.26
N GLU A 46 -12.15 14.02 -0.31
CA GLU A 46 -12.25 14.91 0.85
C GLU A 46 -11.13 14.68 1.87
N ARG A 47 -10.52 13.49 1.87
CA ARG A 47 -9.40 13.10 2.76
C ARG A 47 -8.05 13.23 2.06
N VAL A 48 -8.01 12.93 0.77
CA VAL A 48 -6.81 12.94 -0.08
C VAL A 48 -7.13 13.72 -1.35
N PRO A 49 -6.87 15.05 -1.37
CA PRO A 49 -7.17 15.88 -2.53
C PRO A 49 -6.53 15.35 -3.81
N GLY A 50 -7.33 15.17 -4.86
CA GLY A 50 -6.91 14.59 -6.14
C GLY A 50 -7.44 13.18 -6.36
N SER A 51 -7.76 12.43 -5.30
CA SER A 51 -8.19 11.03 -5.41
C SER A 51 -9.58 10.85 -6.03
N GLN A 52 -10.34 11.93 -6.24
CA GLN A 52 -11.61 11.92 -6.95
C GLN A 52 -11.46 11.76 -8.46
N GLN A 53 -10.25 11.95 -8.99
CA GLN A 53 -9.95 11.76 -10.41
C GLN A 53 -9.66 10.29 -10.66
N VAL A 54 -10.62 9.61 -11.28
CA VAL A 54 -10.51 8.18 -11.54
C VAL A 54 -10.35 7.88 -13.03
N SER A 55 -9.68 6.77 -13.33
CA SER A 55 -9.57 6.17 -14.66
C SER A 55 -9.97 4.70 -14.61
N ASN A 56 -10.44 4.15 -15.74
CA ASN A 56 -10.76 2.74 -15.81
C ASN A 56 -9.50 1.89 -15.71
N LEU A 57 -9.59 0.79 -14.97
CA LEU A 57 -8.55 -0.22 -14.95
C LEU A 57 -8.80 -1.21 -16.12
N GLY A 58 -8.19 -0.91 -17.27
CA GLY A 58 -8.40 -1.69 -18.50
C GLY A 58 -9.67 -1.27 -19.25
N ASP A 59 -10.32 -2.24 -19.90
CA ASP A 59 -11.46 -1.97 -20.80
C ASP A 59 -12.83 -2.03 -20.08
N SER A 60 -12.89 -2.41 -18.80
CA SER A 60 -14.14 -2.49 -18.03
C SER A 60 -14.35 -1.27 -17.12
N ASP A 61 -15.62 -0.98 -16.80
CA ASP A 61 -16.01 0.00 -15.79
C ASP A 61 -16.20 -0.64 -14.39
N GLU A 62 -15.83 -1.92 -14.25
CA GLU A 62 -15.94 -2.66 -12.97
C GLU A 62 -14.93 -2.16 -11.94
N PHE A 63 -13.75 -1.73 -12.41
CA PHE A 63 -12.69 -1.23 -11.56
C PHE A 63 -12.21 0.12 -12.08
N VAL A 64 -12.15 1.09 -11.17
CA VAL A 64 -11.54 2.38 -11.45
C VAL A 64 -10.44 2.65 -10.44
N VAL A 65 -9.42 3.37 -10.86
CA VAL A 65 -8.27 3.71 -10.02
C VAL A 65 -8.08 5.21 -9.97
N SER A 66 -7.61 5.71 -8.84
CA SER A 66 -7.08 7.07 -8.73
C SER A 66 -5.65 7.02 -8.23
N GLU A 67 -4.77 7.80 -8.86
CA GLU A 67 -3.38 7.92 -8.46
C GLU A 67 -3.09 9.35 -8.03
N VAL A 68 -2.53 9.51 -6.83
CA VAL A 68 -2.21 10.82 -6.24
C VAL A 68 -0.75 10.82 -5.82
N ALA A 69 0.04 11.72 -6.42
CA ALA A 69 1.43 11.92 -6.03
C ALA A 69 1.54 12.38 -4.58
N VAL A 70 2.57 11.91 -3.89
CA VAL A 70 2.85 12.23 -2.48
C VAL A 70 4.20 12.95 -2.44
N GLU A 71 4.20 14.23 -2.09
CA GLU A 71 5.44 15.03 -2.05
C GLU A 71 5.97 15.15 -0.61
N GLU A 72 5.08 15.05 0.37
CA GLU A 72 5.32 15.36 1.77
C GLU A 72 5.80 14.17 2.62
N ILE A 73 5.76 12.94 2.09
CA ILE A 73 6.22 11.74 2.79
C ILE A 73 7.42 11.14 2.04
N PRO A 74 8.66 11.39 2.51
CA PRO A 74 9.86 10.81 1.92
C PRO A 74 9.75 9.30 1.83
N GLY A 75 9.98 8.73 0.64
CA GLY A 75 9.93 7.30 0.37
C GLY A 75 8.62 6.78 -0.21
N ILE A 76 7.58 7.61 -0.31
CA ILE A 76 6.35 7.30 -1.07
C ILE A 76 6.33 8.20 -2.30
N GLU A 77 6.19 7.61 -3.48
CA GLU A 77 6.00 8.37 -4.73
C GLU A 77 4.54 8.78 -4.90
N LYS A 78 3.62 7.84 -4.69
CA LYS A 78 2.19 8.06 -4.86
C LYS A 78 1.35 7.07 -4.07
N TYR A 79 0.10 7.47 -3.83
CA TYR A 79 -0.97 6.55 -3.46
C TYR A 79 -1.75 6.16 -4.71
N LYS A 80 -2.14 4.89 -4.78
CA LYS A 80 -3.12 4.40 -5.74
C LYS A 80 -4.32 3.84 -4.99
N PHE A 81 -5.49 4.40 -5.25
CA PHE A 81 -6.76 3.97 -4.70
C PHE A 81 -7.50 3.14 -5.76
N THR A 82 -7.88 1.92 -5.43
CA THR A 82 -8.68 1.06 -6.31
C THR A 82 -10.10 1.03 -5.80
N PHE A 83 -11.06 1.26 -6.70
CA PHE A 83 -12.47 1.23 -6.41
C PHE A 83 -13.16 0.18 -7.29
N GLN A 84 -14.00 -0.64 -6.67
CA GLN A 84 -14.79 -1.64 -7.37
C GLN A 84 -16.23 -1.18 -7.47
N LYS A 85 -16.85 -1.42 -8.61
CA LYS A 85 -18.26 -1.18 -8.83
C LYS A 85 -19.08 -2.18 -8.03
N ASP A 86 -19.92 -1.68 -7.13
CA ASP A 86 -20.94 -2.45 -6.47
C ASP A 86 -22.07 -2.80 -7.45
N VAL A 87 -22.48 -4.07 -7.43
CA VAL A 87 -23.44 -4.61 -8.41
C VAL A 87 -24.85 -4.10 -8.13
N GLU A 88 -25.18 -3.82 -6.87
CA GLU A 88 -26.54 -3.42 -6.46
C GLU A 88 -26.80 -1.93 -6.65
N SER A 89 -25.85 -1.08 -6.23
CA SER A 89 -25.93 0.38 -6.30
C SER A 89 -25.37 0.96 -7.61
N GLY A 90 -24.51 0.20 -8.29
CA GLY A 90 -23.78 0.65 -9.48
C GLY A 90 -22.70 1.71 -9.20
N GLY A 91 -22.49 2.08 -7.94
CA GLY A 91 -21.45 3.02 -7.51
C GLY A 91 -20.10 2.33 -7.29
N HIS A 92 -19.02 3.09 -7.26
CA HIS A 92 -17.67 2.57 -6.98
C HIS A 92 -17.31 2.81 -5.52
N GLY A 93 -16.95 1.74 -4.82
CA GLY A 93 -16.49 1.75 -3.43
C GLY A 93 -15.01 1.40 -3.30
N LEU A 94 -14.31 2.02 -2.35
CA LEU A 94 -12.88 1.78 -2.11
C LEU A 94 -12.65 0.33 -1.66
N THR A 95 -11.77 -0.39 -2.36
CA THR A 95 -11.44 -1.78 -2.05
C THR A 95 -9.98 -1.97 -1.65
N SER A 96 -9.05 -1.21 -2.24
CA SER A 96 -7.65 -1.25 -1.84
C SER A 96 -6.96 0.10 -1.94
N VAL A 97 -5.93 0.27 -1.10
CA VAL A 97 -4.96 1.36 -1.18
C VAL A 97 -3.58 0.76 -1.39
N THR A 98 -2.91 1.18 -2.45
CA THR A 98 -1.53 0.82 -2.74
C THR A 98 -0.61 2.00 -2.44
N LEU A 99 0.39 1.76 -1.59
CA LEU A 99 1.51 2.66 -1.41
C LEU A 99 2.55 2.31 -2.45
N VAL A 100 2.79 3.22 -3.38
CA VAL A 100 3.89 3.10 -4.35
C VAL A 100 5.11 3.78 -3.75
N PHE A 101 6.11 2.98 -3.44
CA PHE A 101 7.36 3.46 -2.86
C PHE A 101 8.21 4.16 -3.92
N ASP A 102 8.97 5.18 -3.51
CA ASP A 102 9.93 5.85 -4.38
C ASP A 102 10.92 4.82 -4.97
N PRO A 103 11.10 4.74 -6.30
CA PRO A 103 12.03 3.80 -6.94
C PRO A 103 13.46 3.85 -6.38
N VAL A 104 13.90 4.99 -5.82
CA VAL A 104 15.22 5.12 -5.17
C VAL A 104 15.41 4.11 -4.02
N LEU A 105 14.32 3.63 -3.41
CA LEU A 105 14.37 2.64 -2.35
C LEU A 105 14.93 1.31 -2.84
N LYS A 106 14.69 0.90 -4.09
CA LYS A 106 15.25 -0.34 -4.64
C LYS A 106 16.77 -0.35 -4.73
N ALA A 107 17.38 0.83 -4.85
CA ALA A 107 18.84 0.95 -4.87
C ALA A 107 19.47 0.75 -3.48
N ARG A 108 18.65 0.74 -2.41
CA ARG A 108 19.12 0.79 -1.02
C ARG A 108 18.53 -0.31 -0.13
N LEU A 109 17.43 -0.92 -0.56
CA LEU A 109 16.68 -1.91 0.19
C LEU A 109 16.26 -3.01 -0.77
N SER A 110 16.64 -4.24 -0.45
CA SER A 110 16.17 -5.42 -1.18
C SER A 110 14.71 -5.73 -0.84
N TYR A 111 14.07 -6.51 -1.71
CA TYR A 111 12.72 -7.02 -1.48
C TYR A 111 12.62 -7.77 -0.14
N GLU A 112 13.62 -8.61 0.17
CA GLU A 112 13.65 -9.39 1.40
C GLU A 112 13.72 -8.50 2.65
N GLU A 113 14.55 -7.46 2.61
CA GLU A 113 14.67 -6.51 3.72
C GLU A 113 13.37 -5.72 3.92
N LEU A 114 12.73 -5.26 2.85
CA LEU A 114 11.44 -4.58 2.94
C LEU A 114 10.34 -5.50 3.48
N ALA A 115 10.27 -6.74 3.00
CA ALA A 115 9.32 -7.74 3.50
C ALA A 115 9.54 -8.05 4.99
N GLN A 116 10.78 -8.12 5.45
CA GLN A 116 11.09 -8.29 6.88
C GLN A 116 10.67 -7.07 7.71
N ILE A 117 10.79 -5.86 7.19
CA ILE A 117 10.27 -4.64 7.84
C ILE A 117 8.75 -4.69 7.91
N LEU A 118 8.07 -5.06 6.83
CA LEU A 118 6.61 -5.22 6.79
C LEU A 118 6.12 -6.31 7.76
N ALA A 119 6.90 -7.37 7.94
CA ALA A 119 6.59 -8.44 8.89
C ALA A 119 6.53 -7.96 10.35
N LEU A 120 7.20 -6.86 10.70
CA LEU A 120 7.06 -6.24 12.02
C LEU A 120 5.64 -5.71 12.27
N LYS A 121 4.94 -5.30 11.20
CA LYS A 121 3.54 -4.85 11.26
C LYS A 121 2.55 -5.98 11.03
N TYR A 122 2.74 -6.76 9.97
CA TYR A 122 1.73 -7.70 9.49
C TYR A 122 1.92 -9.13 10.01
N GLY A 123 3.04 -9.41 10.68
CA GLY A 123 3.38 -10.74 11.20
C GLY A 123 4.47 -11.43 10.39
N GLU A 124 5.04 -12.49 10.94
CA GLU A 124 6.14 -13.21 10.30
C GLU A 124 5.71 -13.86 8.98
N LEU A 125 6.60 -13.83 7.98
CA LEU A 125 6.45 -14.58 6.74
C LEU A 125 7.23 -15.89 6.81
N GLU A 126 6.69 -16.91 6.16
CA GLU A 126 7.42 -18.15 5.93
C GLU A 126 8.60 -17.89 4.98
N PRO A 127 9.81 -18.41 5.26
CA PRO A 127 10.99 -18.19 4.41
C PRO A 127 10.76 -18.59 2.94
N GLU A 128 10.03 -19.67 2.69
CA GLU A 128 9.73 -20.14 1.34
C GLU A 128 8.91 -19.13 0.51
N LYS A 129 8.00 -18.38 1.17
CA LYS A 129 7.23 -17.30 0.51
C LYS A 129 8.11 -16.11 0.18
N LEU A 130 9.07 -15.81 1.07
CA LEU A 130 10.04 -14.74 0.85
C LEU A 130 10.94 -15.05 -0.34
N GLU A 131 11.45 -16.28 -0.44
CA GLU A 131 12.27 -16.76 -1.57
C GLU A 131 11.53 -16.70 -2.91
N ARG A 132 10.21 -16.88 -2.91
CA ARG A 132 9.36 -16.78 -4.11
C ARG A 132 8.86 -15.37 -4.42
N GLN A 133 9.21 -14.38 -3.60
CA GLN A 133 8.66 -13.02 -3.68
C GLN A 133 7.12 -12.99 -3.57
N GLU A 134 6.57 -13.84 -2.70
CA GLU A 134 5.15 -13.96 -2.38
C GLU A 134 4.85 -13.39 -0.97
N ALA A 135 5.35 -12.18 -0.69
CA ALA A 135 5.15 -11.53 0.62
C ALA A 135 3.71 -11.01 0.76
N PHE A 136 2.85 -11.89 1.28
CA PHE A 136 1.42 -11.66 1.46
C PHE A 136 0.96 -12.00 2.89
N TRP A 137 0.11 -11.16 3.46
CA TRP A 137 -0.46 -11.31 4.79
C TRP A 137 -1.98 -11.25 4.78
N PHE A 138 -2.60 -12.05 5.65
CA PHE A 138 -4.04 -12.01 5.91
C PHE A 138 -4.32 -11.21 7.18
N GLY A 139 -5.22 -10.24 7.06
CA GLY A 139 -5.69 -9.38 8.13
C GLY A 139 -7.06 -9.79 8.68
N PRO A 140 -7.67 -8.94 9.52
CA PRO A 140 -9.06 -9.12 9.95
C PRO A 140 -10.01 -9.02 8.75
N ASP A 141 -11.18 -9.64 8.85
CA ASP A 141 -12.28 -9.50 7.89
C ASP A 141 -11.86 -9.70 6.43
N PHE A 142 -11.01 -10.72 6.20
CA PHE A 142 -10.44 -11.08 4.89
C PHE A 142 -9.59 -10.00 4.22
N ALA A 143 -9.23 -8.93 4.93
CA ALA A 143 -8.28 -7.93 4.43
C ALA A 143 -6.92 -8.57 4.14
N THR A 144 -6.18 -7.98 3.20
CA THR A 144 -4.91 -8.52 2.73
C THR A 144 -3.88 -7.42 2.53
N ALA A 145 -2.61 -7.76 2.75
CA ALA A 145 -1.50 -6.87 2.48
C ALA A 145 -0.53 -7.65 1.59
N ASN A 146 -0.09 -7.06 0.49
CA ASN A 146 0.74 -7.71 -0.51
C ASN A 146 1.88 -6.79 -0.92
N LEU A 147 3.12 -7.25 -0.75
CA LEU A 147 4.30 -6.55 -1.26
C LEU A 147 4.63 -7.09 -2.66
N ILE A 148 4.57 -6.20 -3.64
CA ILE A 148 4.79 -6.48 -5.05
C ILE A 148 6.09 -5.82 -5.49
N ASP A 149 6.94 -6.59 -6.18
CA ASP A 149 8.03 -6.05 -6.98
C ASP A 149 7.57 -6.02 -8.45
N ARG A 150 7.45 -4.82 -9.02
CA ARG A 150 7.07 -4.63 -10.43
C ARG A 150 8.14 -5.12 -11.43
N GLY A 151 9.31 -5.54 -10.94
CA GLY A 151 10.33 -6.25 -11.72
C GLY A 151 11.18 -5.38 -12.66
N THR A 152 10.92 -4.07 -12.74
CA THR A 152 11.78 -3.12 -13.45
C THR A 152 12.48 -2.18 -12.46
N ASP A 153 13.67 -1.67 -12.81
CA ASP A 153 14.40 -0.70 -11.97
C ASP A 153 13.75 0.68 -11.95
N LEU A 154 12.82 0.94 -12.88
CA LEU A 154 12.09 2.20 -12.99
C LEU A 154 10.85 2.24 -12.09
N ASP A 155 10.32 1.07 -11.74
CA ASP A 155 9.14 0.93 -10.89
C ASP A 155 9.58 0.57 -9.47
N GLY A 156 9.12 1.34 -8.48
CA GLY A 156 9.35 1.06 -7.06
C GLY A 156 8.68 -0.22 -6.57
N TYR A 157 8.83 -0.49 -5.27
CA TYR A 157 8.00 -1.49 -4.60
C TYR A 157 6.57 -0.98 -4.46
N GLU A 158 5.61 -1.88 -4.42
CA GLU A 158 4.22 -1.55 -4.10
C GLU A 158 3.76 -2.36 -2.90
N LEU A 159 3.18 -1.67 -1.91
CA LEU A 159 2.43 -2.32 -0.85
C LEU A 159 0.94 -2.08 -1.09
N GLU A 160 0.27 -3.08 -1.64
CA GLU A 160 -1.18 -3.09 -1.75
C GLU A 160 -1.81 -3.56 -0.45
N VAL A 161 -2.78 -2.82 0.06
CA VAL A 161 -3.54 -3.16 1.26
C VAL A 161 -5.01 -3.11 0.92
N MET A 162 -5.69 -4.25 1.01
CA MET A 162 -7.15 -4.31 0.93
C MET A 162 -7.76 -3.70 2.19
N MET A 163 -8.84 -2.95 1.99
CA MET A 163 -9.63 -2.40 3.07
C MET A 163 -10.32 -3.54 3.83
N PRO A 164 -10.35 -3.50 5.17
CA PRO A 164 -11.19 -4.42 5.95
C PRO A 164 -12.66 -4.02 5.76
N ASP A 165 -13.53 -5.04 5.69
CA ASP A 165 -14.99 -4.87 5.60
C ASP A 165 -15.60 -4.29 6.89
#